data_AF-A0A0P9YC50-F1
#
_entry.id   AF-A0A0P9YC50-F1
#
_cell.length_a   1.000
_cell.length_b   1.000
_cell.length_c   1.000
_cell.angle_alpha   90.00
_cell.angle_beta   90.00
_cell.angle_gamma   90.00
#
_symmetry.space_group_name_H-M   'P 1'
#
loop_
_entity.id
_entity.type
_entity.pdbx_description
1 polymer ?
#
loop_
_entity_poly.entity_id
_entity_poly.type
_entity_poly.pdbx_seq_one_letter_code
_entity_poly.pdbx_strand_id
1 'polypeptide(L)'
;MDSRVVSDIGPSWTKLQPEVQLWASRMADLARSKMDGSISAILRPYRHLSGEYLSVEMVGQKSGSMSVTIAVGAVRTNFGFDDLERTCFDFSDMTEALTMVGLLLRDTDAHVSLGSF
;
A
#
# COMPACT_ATOMS: atom_id res chain seq x y z
N MET A 1 -25.49 -26.61 -15.49
CA MET A 1 -24.21 -26.23 -16.12
C MET A 1 -23.71 -25.01 -15.36
N ASP A 2 -22.85 -25.23 -14.37
CA ASP A 2 -22.24 -24.14 -13.59
C ASP A 2 -21.07 -23.56 -14.39
N SER A 3 -21.28 -22.41 -15.03
CA SER A 3 -20.21 -21.63 -15.63
C SER A 3 -19.43 -20.92 -14.53
N ARG A 4 -18.52 -21.63 -13.87
CA ARG A 4 -17.49 -20.98 -13.05
C ARG A 4 -16.52 -20.26 -13.98
N VAL A 5 -16.63 -18.94 -14.03
CA VAL A 5 -15.58 -18.09 -14.61
C VAL A 5 -14.40 -18.14 -13.64
N VAL A 6 -13.40 -18.96 -13.96
CA VAL A 6 -12.12 -18.95 -13.27
C VAL A 6 -11.29 -17.85 -13.91
N SER A 7 -10.87 -16.88 -13.10
CA SER A 7 -9.99 -15.81 -13.55
C SER A 7 -8.61 -16.37 -13.87
N ASP A 8 -8.12 -16.15 -15.09
CA ASP A 8 -6.74 -16.42 -15.54
C ASP A 8 -5.74 -15.34 -15.08
N ILE A 9 -6.15 -14.43 -14.20
CA ILE A 9 -5.22 -13.59 -13.46
C ILE A 9 -4.47 -14.56 -12.53
N GLY A 10 -3.31 -15.02 -13.02
CA GLY A 10 -2.50 -16.07 -12.41
C GLY A 10 -2.19 -15.81 -10.94
N PRO A 11 -1.59 -16.80 -10.24
CA PRO A 11 -1.29 -16.66 -8.83
C PRO A 11 -0.47 -15.37 -8.64
N SER A 12 -0.98 -14.43 -7.85
CA SER A 12 -0.45 -13.08 -7.60
C SER A 12 0.87 -13.09 -6.82
N TRP A 13 1.80 -13.97 -7.18
CA TRP A 13 3.10 -14.15 -6.56
C TRP A 13 4.09 -13.33 -7.34
N THR A 14 3.99 -12.01 -7.21
CA THR A 14 5.06 -11.13 -7.63
C THR A 14 6.28 -11.48 -6.79
N LYS A 15 7.42 -11.79 -7.43
CA LYS A 15 8.68 -11.95 -6.70
C LYS A 15 8.99 -10.60 -6.05
N LEU A 16 8.75 -10.51 -4.75
CA LEU A 16 8.95 -9.28 -3.98
C LEU A 16 10.40 -8.82 -4.13
N GLN A 17 10.58 -7.61 -4.64
CA GLN A 17 11.88 -6.98 -4.70
C GLN A 17 12.36 -6.68 -3.26
N PRO A 18 13.64 -6.91 -2.91
CA PRO A 18 14.17 -6.65 -1.56
C PRO A 18 13.87 -5.23 -1.03
N GLU A 19 13.83 -4.25 -1.94
CA GLU A 19 13.54 -2.85 -1.68
C GLU A 19 12.11 -2.64 -1.16
N VAL A 20 11.15 -3.44 -1.64
CA VAL A 20 9.74 -3.41 -1.20
C VAL A 20 9.63 -3.88 0.25
N GLN A 21 10.36 -4.94 0.62
CA GLN A 21 10.38 -5.43 2.00
C GLN A 21 11.05 -4.43 2.94
N LEU A 22 12.18 -3.87 2.52
CA LEU A 22 12.87 -2.83 3.30
C LEU A 22 12.00 -1.59 3.49
N TRP A 23 11.29 -1.17 2.45
CA TRP A 23 10.34 -0.06 2.53
C TRP A 23 9.21 -0.36 3.51
N ALA A 24 8.57 -1.54 3.39
CA ALA A 24 7.46 -1.91 4.27
C ALA A 24 7.88 -1.90 5.75
N SER A 25 9.06 -2.46 6.05
CA SER A 25 9.62 -2.45 7.40
C SER A 25 9.87 -1.03 7.92
N ARG A 26 10.50 -0.16 7.12
CA ARG A 26 10.80 1.23 7.55
C ARG A 26 9.53 2.06 7.71
N MET A 27 8.55 1.88 6.83
CA MET A 27 7.25 2.54 6.94
C MET A 27 6.47 2.05 8.16
N ALA A 28 6.61 0.77 8.52
CA ALA A 28 5.99 0.25 9.73
C ALA A 28 6.62 0.84 11.00
N ASP A 29 7.94 1.04 11.03
CA ASP A 29 8.63 1.72 12.13
C ASP A 29 8.23 3.19 12.22
N LEU A 30 8.14 3.88 11.07
CA LEU A 30 7.65 5.26 11.02
C LEU A 30 6.20 5.36 11.52
N ALA A 31 5.32 4.47 11.06
CA ALA A 31 3.93 4.39 11.49
C ALA A 31 3.83 4.23 13.01
N ARG A 32 4.59 3.28 13.59
CA ARG A 32 4.66 3.06 15.04
C ARG A 32 5.24 4.25 15.82
N SER A 33 6.13 5.04 15.22
CA SER A 33 6.67 6.24 15.85
C SER A 33 5.68 7.41 15.86
N LYS A 34 4.75 7.45 14.89
CA LYS A 34 3.78 8.54 14.71
C LYS A 34 2.43 8.28 15.37
N MET A 35 2.08 7.03 15.62
CA MET A 35 0.74 6.62 16.06
C MET A 35 0.79 5.89 17.41
N ASP A 36 -0.18 6.16 18.29
CA ASP A 36 -0.32 5.48 19.58
C ASP A 36 -1.57 4.58 19.60
N GLY A 37 -1.41 3.40 20.21
CA GLY A 37 -2.39 2.32 20.24
C GLY A 37 -2.44 1.50 18.94
N SER A 38 -3.51 0.71 18.80
CA SER A 38 -3.73 -0.12 17.62
C SER A 38 -3.88 0.75 16.36
N ILE A 39 -3.31 0.33 15.23
CA ILE A 39 -3.40 1.07 13.97
C ILE A 39 -4.60 0.55 13.18
N SER A 40 -5.43 1.47 12.67
CA SER A 40 -6.46 1.16 11.68
C SER A 40 -6.07 1.76 10.34
N ALA A 41 -6.35 1.05 9.24
CA ALA A 41 -6.03 1.51 7.90
C ALA A 41 -7.25 1.45 6.97
N ILE A 42 -7.37 2.46 6.10
CA ILE A 42 -8.35 2.54 5.02
C ILE A 42 -7.59 2.61 3.71
N LEU A 43 -7.92 1.70 2.79
CA LEU A 43 -7.34 1.69 1.44
C LEU A 43 -8.37 2.20 0.44
N ARG A 44 -7.93 3.05 -0.48
CA ARG A 44 -8.76 3.61 -1.54
C ARG A 44 -8.01 3.61 -2.88
N PRO A 45 -8.29 2.66 -3.78
CA PRO A 45 -7.87 2.80 -5.16
C PRO A 45 -8.70 3.89 -5.86
N TYR A 46 -8.06 4.76 -6.63
CA TYR A 46 -8.74 5.81 -7.38
C TYR A 46 -7.99 6.14 -8.68
N ARG A 47 -8.68 6.84 -9.59
CA ARG A 47 -8.11 7.34 -10.84
C ARG A 47 -8.07 8.86 -10.83
N HIS A 48 -6.97 9.44 -11.30
CA HIS A 48 -6.83 10.89 -11.43
C HIS A 48 -5.94 11.24 -12.62
N LEU A 49 -6.36 12.18 -13.48
CA LEU A 49 -5.58 12.65 -14.64
C LEU A 49 -4.90 11.52 -15.44
N SER A 50 -5.66 10.47 -15.78
CA SER A 50 -5.21 9.25 -16.50
C SER A 50 -4.26 8.29 -15.76
N GLY A 51 -3.87 8.61 -14.51
CA GLY A 51 -3.13 7.69 -13.63
C GLY A 51 -4.04 6.90 -12.71
N GLU A 52 -3.57 5.72 -12.30
CA GLU A 52 -4.17 4.91 -11.24
C GLU A 52 -3.36 5.07 -9.96
N TYR A 53 -4.06 5.17 -8.82
CA TYR A 53 -3.46 5.45 -7.53
C TYR A 53 -4.08 4.56 -6.45
N LEU A 54 -3.31 4.28 -5.41
CA LEU A 54 -3.75 3.64 -4.19
C LEU A 54 -3.40 4.55 -3.01
N SER A 55 -4.44 5.15 -2.40
CA SER A 55 -4.30 5.86 -1.13
C SER A 55 -4.42 4.87 0.02
N VAL A 56 -3.56 5.04 1.03
CA VAL A 56 -3.58 4.32 2.30
C VAL A 56 -3.61 5.37 3.40
N GLU A 57 -4.70 5.42 4.15
CA GLU A 57 -4.86 6.29 5.31
C GLU A 57 -4.77 5.43 6.57
N MET A 58 -3.83 5.74 7.46
CA MET A 58 -3.62 5.03 8.73
C MET A 58 -3.84 5.97 9.91
N VAL A 59 -4.51 5.48 10.95
CA VAL A 59 -4.83 6.24 12.17
C VAL A 59 -4.55 5.38 13.40
N GLY A 60 -3.86 5.97 14.38
CA GLY A 60 -3.67 5.34 15.69
C GLY A 60 -4.92 5.48 16.55
N GLN A 61 -5.27 4.42 17.28
CA GLN A 61 -6.45 4.37 18.14
C GLN A 61 -6.53 5.55 19.12
N LYS A 62 -5.39 6.01 19.64
CA LYS A 62 -5.34 7.08 20.64
C LYS A 62 -4.94 8.42 20.02
N SER A 63 -3.96 8.42 19.13
CA SER A 63 -3.48 9.63 18.45
C SER A 63 -2.61 9.30 17.25
N GLY A 64 -2.40 10.31 16.41
CA GLY A 64 -1.52 10.24 15.25
C GLY A 64 -2.19 9.68 14.01
N SER A 65 -1.67 10.07 12.86
CA SER A 65 -2.08 9.56 11.56
C SER A 65 -0.93 9.62 10.58
N MET A 66 -1.06 8.84 9.53
CA MET A 66 -0.10 8.77 8.44
C MET A 66 -0.85 8.43 7.16
N SER A 67 -0.44 9.02 6.03
CA SER A 67 -1.00 8.68 4.73
C SER A 67 0.10 8.40 3.72
N VAL A 68 -0.19 7.46 2.82
CA VAL A 68 0.70 7.07 1.73
C VAL A 68 -0.13 7.02 0.47
N THR A 69 0.39 7.56 -0.63
CA THR A 69 -0.23 7.44 -1.95
C THR A 69 0.75 6.79 -2.90
N ILE A 70 0.34 5.67 -3.48
CA ILE A 70 1.13 4.92 -4.46
C ILE A 70 0.53 5.19 -5.84
N ALA A 71 1.35 5.64 -6.78
CA ALA A 71 0.97 5.72 -8.19
C ALA A 71 1.31 4.40 -8.89
N VAL A 72 0.42 3.93 -9.76
CA VAL A 72 0.56 2.70 -10.55
C VAL A 72 0.80 3.09 -12.01
N GLY A 73 1.80 2.49 -12.66
CA GLY A 73 2.18 2.77 -14.05
C GLY A 73 2.82 4.15 -14.28
N ALA A 74 3.34 4.80 -13.23
CA ALA A 74 3.97 6.11 -13.31
C ALA A 74 5.49 5.99 -13.55
N VAL A 75 5.97 6.55 -14.67
CA VAL A 75 7.36 6.44 -15.19
C VAL A 75 8.42 7.23 -14.37
N ARG A 76 8.17 7.58 -13.10
CA ARG A 76 9.19 8.28 -12.28
C ARG A 76 9.21 7.84 -10.82
N THR A 77 10.32 7.22 -10.44
CA THR A 77 10.71 6.85 -9.09
C THR A 77 11.91 7.69 -8.65
N ASN A 78 11.68 8.84 -7.99
CA ASN A 78 12.73 9.40 -7.13
C ASN A 78 12.63 8.70 -5.78
N PHE A 79 13.15 7.47 -5.71
CA PHE A 79 13.33 6.77 -4.45
C PHE A 79 14.39 7.50 -3.64
N GLY A 80 13.96 8.20 -2.58
CA GLY A 80 14.84 8.84 -1.61
C GLY A 80 14.49 8.35 -0.22
N PHE A 81 15.45 7.71 0.46
CA PHE A 81 15.26 7.28 1.86
C PHE A 81 15.01 8.45 2.82
N ASP A 82 15.30 9.67 2.38
CA ASP A 82 15.07 10.89 3.13
C ASP A 82 13.60 11.32 3.13
N ASP A 83 12.76 10.77 2.25
CA ASP A 83 11.32 11.06 2.15
C ASP A 83 10.51 9.79 1.88
N LEU A 84 10.44 8.93 2.91
CA LEU A 84 9.71 7.66 2.88
C LEU A 84 8.21 7.83 2.54
N GLU A 85 7.62 8.98 2.89
CA GLU A 85 6.19 9.28 2.66
C GLU A 85 5.89 9.75 1.23
N ARG A 86 6.88 10.31 0.52
CA ARG A 86 6.77 10.67 -0.91
C ARG A 86 7.33 9.61 -1.86
N THR A 87 7.69 8.44 -1.34
CA THR A 87 8.26 7.36 -2.17
C THR A 87 7.21 6.80 -3.12
N CYS A 88 7.42 6.98 -4.42
CA CYS A 88 6.63 6.34 -5.48
C CYS A 88 7.42 5.15 -6.03
N PHE A 89 6.82 3.96 -6.01
CA PHE A 89 7.32 2.79 -6.71
C PHE A 89 6.67 2.70 -8.09
N ASP A 90 7.45 2.34 -9.10
CA ASP A 90 6.92 2.06 -10.43
C ASP A 90 6.38 0.63 -10.44
N PHE A 91 5.07 0.52 -10.24
CA PHE A 91 4.36 -0.75 -10.31
C PHE A 91 3.71 -0.92 -11.66
N SER A 92 3.80 -2.13 -12.21
CA SER A 92 3.22 -2.45 -13.52
C SER A 92 1.70 -2.47 -13.45
N ASP A 93 1.13 -2.80 -12.29
CA ASP A 93 -0.31 -2.84 -12.05
C ASP A 93 -0.69 -2.67 -10.56
N MET A 94 -2.00 -2.56 -10.31
CA MET A 94 -2.58 -2.36 -8.96
C MET A 94 -2.38 -3.57 -8.03
N THR A 95 -2.19 -4.77 -8.57
CA THR A 95 -1.96 -6.00 -7.78
C THR A 95 -0.61 -5.92 -7.06
N GLU A 96 0.42 -5.44 -7.75
CA GLU A 96 1.74 -5.24 -7.14
C GLU A 96 1.70 -4.16 -6.05
N ALA A 97 1.01 -3.05 -6.32
CA ALA A 97 0.81 -1.99 -5.33
C ALA A 97 0.07 -2.49 -4.07
N LEU A 98 -1.00 -3.27 -4.25
CA LEU A 98 -1.72 -3.89 -3.13
C LEU A 98 -0.85 -4.90 -2.36
N THR A 99 0.03 -5.63 -3.05
CA THR A 99 0.95 -6.57 -2.40
C THR A 99 1.95 -5.85 -1.52
N MET A 100 2.55 -4.75 -2.01
CA MET A 100 3.43 -3.89 -1.20
C MET A 100 2.70 -3.34 0.03
N VAL A 101 1.52 -2.76 -0.15
CA VAL A 101 0.73 -2.21 0.96
C VAL A 101 0.35 -3.32 1.94
N GLY A 102 0.03 -4.51 1.45
CA GLY A 102 -0.24 -5.68 2.29
C GLY A 102 0.91 -6.02 3.24
N LEU A 103 2.17 -5.86 2.79
CA LEU A 103 3.33 -6.05 3.65
C LEU A 103 3.42 -4.97 4.74
N LEU A 104 3.21 -3.69 4.38
CA LEU A 104 3.17 -2.60 5.36
C LEU A 104 2.10 -2.84 6.42
N LEU A 105 0.88 -3.18 6.00
CA LEU A 105 -0.25 -3.39 6.90
C LEU A 105 -0.04 -4.61 7.81
N ARG A 106 0.54 -5.69 7.28
CA ARG A 106 0.96 -6.84 8.09
C ARG A 106 2.03 -6.45 9.09
N ASP A 107 3.06 -5.73 8.65
CA ASP A 107 4.21 -5.38 9.50
C ASP A 107 3.85 -4.34 10.56
N THR A 108 2.74 -3.60 10.38
CA THR A 108 2.13 -2.68 11.38
C THR A 108 1.07 -3.33 12.26
N ASP A 109 0.68 -4.58 11.99
CA ASP A 109 -0.48 -5.24 12.61
C ASP A 109 -1.77 -4.39 12.50
N ALA A 110 -1.96 -3.75 11.35
CA ALA A 110 -3.05 -2.80 11.15
C ALA A 110 -4.39 -3.52 10.92
N HIS A 111 -5.45 -3.02 11.57
CA HIS A 111 -6.81 -3.43 11.27
C HIS A 111 -7.29 -2.74 9.99
N VAL A 112 -7.57 -3.53 8.96
CA VAL A 112 -7.94 -3.01 7.63
C VAL A 112 -9.46 -2.92 7.51
N SER A 113 -9.96 -1.74 7.15
CA SER A 113 -11.34 -1.55 6.70
C SER A 113 -11.37 -1.10 5.24
N LEU A 114 -12.29 -1.67 4.48
CA LEU A 114 -12.59 -1.19 3.13
C LEU A 114 -13.53 0.00 3.26
N GLY A 115 -13.10 1.20 2.85
CA GLY A 115 -13.97 2.36 2.82
C GLY A 115 -15.13 2.13 1.86
N SER A 116 -16.37 2.31 2.32
CA SER A 116 -17.57 2.27 1.49
C SER A 116 -17.73 3.56 0.68
N PHE A 117 -18.24 3.42 -0.55
CA PHE A 117 -18.52 4.48 -1.53
C PHE A 117 -19.66 5.41 -1.09
#